data_AF-A0AAD6UE50-F1
#
_entry.id   AF-A0AAD6UE50-F1
#
_cell.length_a   1.000
_cell.length_b   1.000
_cell.length_c   1.000
_cell.angle_alpha   90.00
_cell.angle_beta   90.00
_cell.angle_gamma   90.00
#
_symmetry.space_group_name_H-M   'P 1'
#
loop_
_entity.id
_entity.type
_entity.pdbx_description
1 polymer ?
#
loop_
_entity_poly.entity_id
_entity_poly.type
_entity_poly.pdbx_seq_one_letter_code
_entity_poly.pdbx_strand_id
1 'polypeptide(L)'
;MEEGHVLDDKWKILHSSTPRGSSLPPERGMPELERDLIQFFNQIVSVAERVWKRSPNARLFNSPTRANVSSLPPVPDAQIRLVSPEFEPESRFATAVPWKLKSLRSPQESNEKDLIWSCQDVLRDDPRRRFSYGVTLDGSELRIWFFSRSHELVTPPLNCLTETSRLIHLLLALTFASPEELGYDETMTQFIDDSDAVQYKIQVGTAVYITTKLLSDHRNNAVCGRTTRVWEAYREDDPERAPVALKDLWTSTGAIQEGDQLLDLHEKLKTLEDSATPHPPGQYFLTVLNHGFVQTSSGEDDHTVDIMTRGCSPPIGGDSRARKHYRIVFKEVGTPVHNLERLSDVMRALADATQALRILYRLGLVHRDVSAGNILLVDGIGKLSDLEYLKSFKGPSSHLDERIIGTAEYTSGEAAARIFCYIPQICNDIDTSNDDIDIFDAPVPPPFRFVPSMMSNPRCGLGSGLFYIMDETRVKR
;
A
#
# COMPACT_ATOMS: atom_id res chain seq x y z
N MET A 1 -32.77 10.68 -26.82
CA MET A 1 -32.65 11.86 -25.94
C MET A 1 -31.51 12.68 -26.51
N GLU A 2 -31.78 13.90 -26.94
CA GLU A 2 -30.76 14.79 -27.51
C GLU A 2 -29.89 15.36 -26.37
N GLU A 3 -28.57 15.40 -26.56
CA GLU A 3 -27.62 15.90 -25.56
C GLU A 3 -27.76 17.42 -25.39
N GLY A 4 -27.76 17.90 -24.14
CA GLY A 4 -27.91 19.31 -23.78
C GLY A 4 -27.34 19.61 -22.40
N HIS A 5 -27.16 20.90 -22.09
CA HIS A 5 -26.72 21.36 -20.76
C HIS A 5 -27.60 22.51 -20.26
N VAL A 6 -27.59 22.73 -18.94
CA VAL A 6 -28.34 23.80 -18.28
C VAL A 6 -27.43 25.00 -18.06
N LEU A 7 -27.87 26.17 -18.52
CA LEU A 7 -27.22 27.46 -18.26
C LEU A 7 -28.33 28.47 -17.89
N ASP A 8 -28.19 29.19 -16.78
CA ASP A 8 -29.19 30.13 -16.23
C ASP A 8 -30.61 29.54 -16.11
N ASP A 9 -30.72 28.35 -15.51
CA ASP A 9 -31.97 27.62 -15.27
C ASP A 9 -32.82 27.31 -16.52
N LYS A 10 -32.20 27.29 -17.70
CA LYS A 10 -32.85 26.90 -18.96
C LYS A 10 -32.09 25.77 -19.64
N TRP A 11 -32.83 24.76 -20.09
CA TRP A 11 -32.31 23.64 -20.89
C TRP A 11 -31.90 24.15 -22.28
N LYS A 12 -30.62 23.97 -22.66
CA LYS A 12 -30.12 24.31 -24.00
C LYS A 12 -29.61 23.06 -24.71
N ILE A 13 -30.09 22.89 -25.95
CA ILE A 13 -29.71 21.80 -26.85
C ILE A 13 -28.33 22.12 -27.45
N LEU A 14 -27.43 21.12 -27.48
CA LEU A 14 -26.13 21.24 -28.15
C LEU A 14 -26.35 21.39 -29.67
N HIS A 15 -26.43 22.63 -30.17
CA HIS A 15 -26.39 22.86 -31.61
C HIS A 15 -24.97 22.63 -32.12
N SER A 16 -24.83 21.72 -33.09
CA SER A 16 -23.63 21.51 -33.88
C SER A 16 -23.39 22.69 -34.84
N SER A 17 -23.00 23.84 -34.30
CA SER A 17 -22.45 24.92 -35.13
C SER A 17 -20.96 24.65 -35.39
N THR A 18 -20.67 23.87 -36.43
CA THR A 18 -19.36 23.94 -37.11
C THR A 18 -19.11 25.39 -37.52
N PRO A 19 -18.03 26.05 -37.07
CA PRO A 19 -17.63 27.33 -37.62
C PRO A 19 -17.19 27.10 -39.08
N ARG A 20 -17.99 27.56 -40.04
CA ARG A 20 -17.51 27.76 -41.41
C ARG A 20 -16.59 28.98 -41.41
N GLY A 21 -15.35 28.79 -41.84
CA GLY A 21 -14.49 29.91 -42.25
C GLY A 21 -13.28 30.19 -41.36
N SER A 22 -12.48 29.18 -41.05
CA SER A 22 -11.02 29.31 -41.13
C SER A 22 -10.47 27.95 -41.50
N SER A 23 -9.70 27.86 -42.57
CA SER A 23 -8.97 26.65 -42.91
C SER A 23 -7.96 26.40 -41.79
N LEU A 24 -8.29 25.48 -40.88
CA LEU A 24 -7.28 24.89 -40.01
C LEU A 24 -6.17 24.31 -40.91
N PRO A 25 -4.90 24.54 -40.59
CA PRO A 25 -3.79 23.98 -41.37
C PRO A 25 -3.91 22.44 -41.44
N PRO A 26 -3.38 21.79 -42.49
CA PRO A 26 -3.43 20.35 -42.63
C PRO A 26 -2.79 19.67 -41.40
N GLU A 27 -3.38 18.54 -40.96
CA GLU A 27 -2.93 17.77 -39.80
C GLU A 27 -1.43 17.42 -39.92
N ARG A 28 -0.63 17.86 -38.95
CA ARG A 28 0.59 17.14 -38.58
C ARG A 28 0.15 15.88 -37.84
N GLY A 29 0.72 14.72 -38.19
CA GLY A 29 0.45 13.49 -37.43
C GLY A 29 0.87 13.67 -35.96
N MET A 30 0.18 13.04 -35.01
CA MET A 30 0.57 13.05 -33.59
C MET A 30 2.08 12.83 -33.34
N PRO A 31 2.77 11.92 -34.09
CA PRO A 31 4.21 11.73 -33.93
C PRO A 31 5.07 12.97 -34.24
N GLU A 32 4.61 13.88 -35.09
CA GLU A 32 5.30 15.14 -35.39
C GLU A 32 5.12 16.17 -34.27
N LEU A 33 3.90 16.26 -33.71
CA LEU A 33 3.62 17.14 -32.58
C LEU A 33 4.38 16.72 -31.31
N GLU A 34 4.42 15.40 -31.03
CA GLU A 34 5.19 14.82 -29.93
C GLU A 34 6.68 15.14 -30.08
N ARG A 35 7.22 14.96 -31.29
CA ARG A 35 8.62 15.26 -31.60
C ARG A 35 8.94 16.76 -31.42
N ASP A 36 8.08 17.64 -31.90
CA ASP A 36 8.26 19.09 -31.79
C ASP A 36 8.20 19.56 -30.33
N LEU A 37 7.24 19.04 -29.55
CA LEU A 37 7.14 19.30 -28.11
C LEU A 37 8.41 18.87 -27.37
N ILE A 38 8.89 17.65 -27.63
CA ILE A 38 10.12 17.14 -27.00
C ILE A 38 11.34 17.94 -27.41
N GLN A 39 11.45 18.32 -28.69
CA GLN A 39 12.54 19.16 -29.15
C GLN A 39 12.53 20.53 -28.46
N PHE A 40 11.35 21.15 -28.33
CA PHE A 40 11.16 22.39 -27.58
C PHE A 40 11.57 22.22 -26.11
N PHE A 41 11.14 21.14 -25.46
CA PHE A 41 11.52 20.85 -24.08
C PHE A 41 13.03 20.65 -23.89
N ASN A 42 13.67 19.91 -24.78
CA ASN A 42 15.12 19.72 -24.77
C ASN A 42 15.89 21.03 -24.97
N GLN A 43 15.36 21.96 -25.79
CA GLN A 43 15.96 23.29 -25.93
C GLN A 43 15.89 24.08 -24.63
N ILE A 44 14.74 24.08 -23.94
CA ILE A 44 14.58 24.73 -22.63
C ILE A 44 15.61 24.21 -21.62
N VAL A 45 15.71 22.88 -21.50
CA VAL A 45 16.68 22.25 -20.58
C VAL A 45 18.11 22.62 -20.95
N SER A 46 18.46 22.64 -22.25
CA SER A 46 19.80 23.03 -22.70
C SER A 46 20.17 24.48 -22.35
N VAL A 47 19.18 25.38 -22.38
CA VAL A 47 19.38 26.79 -22.00
C VAL A 47 19.60 26.86 -20.48
N ALA A 48 18.79 26.16 -19.70
CA ALA A 48 18.92 26.10 -18.25
C ALA A 48 20.26 25.50 -17.82
N GLU A 49 20.74 24.43 -18.46
CA GLU A 49 22.07 23.84 -18.21
C GLU A 49 23.19 24.88 -18.36
N ARG A 50 23.14 25.69 -19.42
CA ARG A 50 24.14 26.75 -19.66
C ARG A 50 24.05 27.88 -18.64
N VAL A 51 22.85 28.31 -18.28
CA VAL A 51 22.62 29.43 -17.36
C VAL A 51 22.95 29.04 -15.92
N TRP A 52 22.48 27.88 -15.47
CA TRP A 52 22.67 27.39 -14.11
C TRP A 52 23.99 26.65 -13.90
N LYS A 53 24.71 26.31 -14.98
CA LYS A 53 25.97 25.54 -14.93
C LYS A 53 25.81 24.23 -14.14
N ARG A 54 24.65 23.59 -14.31
CA ARG A 54 24.25 22.36 -13.63
C ARG A 54 23.61 21.42 -14.65
N SER A 55 23.94 20.13 -14.57
CA SER A 55 23.28 19.09 -15.36
C SER A 55 21.90 18.74 -14.78
N PRO A 56 20.91 18.40 -15.61
CA PRO A 56 19.60 17.97 -15.17
C PRO A 56 19.71 16.56 -14.57
N ASN A 57 18.90 16.30 -13.56
CA ASN A 57 18.79 14.98 -12.95
C ASN A 57 17.89 14.06 -13.76
N ALA A 58 17.00 14.63 -14.59
CA ALA A 58 16.09 13.89 -15.44
C ALA A 58 15.93 14.55 -16.82
N ARG A 59 15.65 13.74 -17.84
CA ARG A 59 15.44 14.19 -19.22
C ARG A 59 14.17 13.60 -19.80
N LEU A 60 13.56 14.31 -20.73
CA LEU A 60 12.36 13.86 -21.41
C LEU A 60 12.73 13.00 -22.62
N PHE A 61 12.12 11.83 -22.71
CA PHE A 61 12.31 10.87 -23.79
C PHE A 61 10.96 10.53 -24.43
N ASN A 62 11.00 10.25 -25.74
CA ASN A 62 9.93 9.48 -26.38
C ASN A 62 9.90 8.08 -25.78
N SER A 63 8.71 7.49 -25.69
CA SER A 63 8.62 6.09 -25.31
C SER A 63 9.34 5.18 -26.31
N PRO A 64 9.90 4.06 -25.85
CA PRO A 64 10.54 3.11 -26.73
C PRO A 64 9.48 2.58 -27.70
N THR A 65 9.87 2.43 -28.97
CA THR A 65 9.03 1.86 -30.04
C THR A 65 8.25 0.66 -29.52
N ARG A 66 6.95 0.57 -29.84
CA ARG A 66 6.07 -0.60 -29.58
C ARG A 66 6.77 -1.90 -30.02
N ALA A 67 7.59 -2.50 -29.17
CA ALA A 67 8.10 -3.84 -29.40
C ALA A 67 6.93 -4.79 -29.18
N ASN A 68 6.70 -5.67 -30.16
CA ASN A 68 5.57 -6.61 -30.27
C ASN A 68 5.34 -7.46 -29.01
N VAL A 69 4.67 -6.93 -27.99
CA VAL A 69 4.21 -7.70 -26.83
C VAL A 69 2.78 -7.28 -26.57
N SER A 70 1.84 -8.07 -27.08
CA SER A 70 0.38 -7.85 -27.03
C SER A 70 -0.24 -7.99 -25.64
N SER A 71 0.57 -7.97 -24.57
CA SER A 71 0.14 -8.24 -23.20
C SER A 71 0.76 -7.30 -22.15
N LEU A 72 1.31 -6.15 -22.55
CA LEU A 72 1.81 -5.15 -21.59
C LEU A 72 0.81 -3.99 -21.38
N PRO A 73 0.81 -3.36 -20.19
CA PRO A 73 -0.03 -2.20 -19.84
C PRO A 73 0.20 -0.99 -20.78
N PRO A 74 -0.70 0.02 -20.78
CA PRO A 74 -0.63 1.14 -21.72
C PRO A 74 0.65 1.97 -21.54
N VAL A 75 1.60 1.80 -22.47
CA VAL A 75 2.87 2.54 -22.50
C VAL A 75 2.62 4.05 -22.57
N PRO A 76 3.32 4.89 -21.77
CA PRO A 76 3.17 6.34 -21.88
C PRO A 76 3.59 6.84 -23.26
N ASP A 77 3.12 8.01 -23.70
CA ASP A 77 3.50 8.56 -25.01
C ASP A 77 4.91 9.18 -24.94
N ALA A 78 5.20 9.84 -23.82
CA ALA A 78 6.53 10.33 -23.46
C ALA A 78 6.79 10.12 -21.97
N GLN A 79 8.04 10.30 -21.55
CA GLN A 79 8.40 10.12 -20.15
C GLN A 79 9.63 10.91 -19.76
N ILE A 80 9.59 11.53 -18.59
CA ILE A 80 10.81 12.04 -17.95
C ILE A 80 11.48 10.84 -17.27
N ARG A 81 12.75 10.62 -17.58
CA ARG A 81 13.59 9.58 -16.97
C ARG A 81 14.77 10.19 -16.24
N LEU A 82 15.17 9.56 -15.14
CA LEU A 82 16.41 9.92 -14.45
C LEU A 82 17.62 9.73 -15.38
N VAL A 83 18.58 10.64 -15.31
CA VAL A 83 19.89 10.56 -15.98
C VAL A 83 20.89 10.08 -14.95
N SER A 84 20.83 8.81 -14.58
CA SER A 84 21.77 8.20 -13.64
C SER A 84 22.28 6.88 -14.20
N PRO A 85 23.58 6.56 -14.03
CA PRO A 85 24.16 5.28 -14.46
C PRO A 85 23.56 4.08 -13.73
N GLU A 86 22.93 4.29 -12.57
CA GLU A 86 22.22 3.25 -11.81
C GLU A 86 20.95 2.76 -12.51
N PHE A 87 20.44 3.54 -13.47
CA PHE A 87 19.23 3.22 -14.22
C PHE A 87 19.62 2.93 -15.65
N GLU A 88 19.39 1.69 -16.10
CA GLU A 88 19.56 1.40 -17.51
C GLU A 88 18.62 2.29 -18.35
N PRO A 89 19.11 2.90 -19.45
CA PRO A 89 18.33 3.84 -20.24
C PRO A 89 16.99 3.29 -20.73
N GLU A 90 16.87 1.97 -20.91
CA GLU A 90 15.66 1.27 -21.38
C GLU A 90 14.82 0.65 -20.26
N SER A 91 15.27 0.73 -19.01
CA SER A 91 14.54 0.18 -17.87
C SER A 91 13.25 0.94 -17.60
N ARG A 92 12.15 0.22 -17.41
CA ARG A 92 10.87 0.79 -16.93
C ARG A 92 10.99 1.45 -15.56
N PHE A 93 12.01 1.08 -14.76
CA PHE A 93 12.31 1.69 -13.47
C PHE A 93 12.98 3.07 -13.62
N ALA A 94 13.46 3.42 -14.81
CA ALA A 94 13.98 4.76 -15.10
C ALA A 94 12.87 5.81 -15.26
N THR A 95 11.62 5.40 -15.46
CA THR A 95 10.48 6.31 -15.63
C THR A 95 10.22 7.11 -14.35
N ALA A 96 10.63 8.38 -14.34
CA ALA A 96 10.40 9.32 -13.25
C ALA A 96 9.00 9.96 -13.30
N VAL A 97 8.55 10.36 -14.49
CA VAL A 97 7.22 10.98 -14.71
C VAL A 97 6.66 10.49 -16.05
N PRO A 98 5.60 9.66 -16.08
CA PRO A 98 4.91 9.31 -17.32
C PRO A 98 4.10 10.50 -17.87
N TRP A 99 4.09 10.64 -19.20
CA TRP A 99 3.30 11.62 -19.93
C TRP A 99 2.33 10.91 -20.87
N LYS A 100 1.08 11.37 -20.90
CA LYS A 100 0.06 10.98 -21.89
C LYS A 100 -0.33 12.19 -22.74
N LEU A 101 -0.23 12.03 -24.05
CA LEU A 101 -0.37 13.10 -25.04
C LEU A 101 -1.56 12.77 -25.95
N LYS A 102 -2.42 13.76 -26.25
CA LYS A 102 -3.54 13.59 -27.21
C LYS A 102 -3.69 14.76 -28.18
N SER A 103 -4.08 14.41 -29.41
CA SER A 103 -4.57 15.35 -30.42
C SER A 103 -5.98 15.84 -30.05
N LEU A 104 -6.34 17.02 -30.54
CA LEU A 104 -7.59 17.77 -30.26
C LEU A 104 -8.93 17.01 -30.50
N ARG A 105 -8.93 15.77 -30.98
CA ARG A 105 -10.14 15.04 -31.40
C ARG A 105 -10.38 13.66 -30.75
N SER A 106 -9.52 13.23 -29.83
CA SER A 106 -9.71 11.96 -29.11
C SER A 106 -10.44 12.17 -27.77
N PRO A 107 -11.33 11.25 -27.34
CA PRO A 107 -12.09 11.41 -26.09
C PRO A 107 -11.18 11.47 -24.85
N GLN A 108 -11.46 12.42 -23.95
CA GLN A 108 -10.66 12.78 -22.76
C GLN A 108 -10.50 11.61 -21.77
N GLU A 109 -11.58 10.86 -21.52
CA GLU A 109 -11.64 9.81 -20.48
C GLU A 109 -10.65 8.65 -20.62
N SER A 110 -10.08 8.41 -21.81
CA SER A 110 -9.11 7.31 -21.97
C SER A 110 -7.70 7.68 -21.49
N ASN A 111 -7.30 8.96 -21.53
CA ASN A 111 -5.93 9.36 -21.16
C ASN A 111 -5.71 9.36 -19.65
N GLU A 112 -6.71 9.82 -18.90
CA GLU A 112 -6.65 9.81 -17.45
C GLU A 112 -6.53 8.37 -16.96
N LYS A 113 -7.34 7.45 -17.49
CA LYS A 113 -7.24 6.01 -17.17
C LYS A 113 -5.87 5.43 -17.51
N ASP A 114 -5.35 5.72 -18.70
CA ASP A 114 -4.04 5.23 -19.13
C ASP A 114 -2.89 5.80 -18.28
N LEU A 115 -2.97 7.07 -17.88
CA LEU A 115 -2.00 7.69 -16.99
C LEU A 115 -2.09 7.11 -15.57
N ILE A 116 -3.30 6.97 -15.03
CA ILE A 116 -3.56 6.36 -13.72
C ILE A 116 -2.95 4.96 -13.68
N TRP A 117 -3.18 4.13 -14.69
CA TRP A 117 -2.54 2.81 -14.81
C TRP A 117 -1.02 2.90 -14.88
N SER A 118 -0.48 3.83 -15.68
CA SER A 118 0.98 4.01 -15.78
C SER A 118 1.61 4.38 -14.43
N CYS A 119 1.01 5.31 -13.69
CA CYS A 119 1.49 5.73 -12.37
C CYS A 119 1.31 4.62 -11.32
N GLN A 120 0.19 3.89 -11.37
CA GLN A 120 -0.02 2.70 -10.53
C GLN A 120 1.07 1.66 -10.76
N ASP A 121 1.42 1.40 -12.02
CA ASP A 121 2.46 0.45 -12.37
C ASP A 121 3.83 0.91 -11.88
N VAL A 122 4.18 2.20 -12.05
CA VAL A 122 5.44 2.76 -11.51
C VAL A 122 5.51 2.57 -9.99
N LEU A 123 4.45 2.93 -9.27
CA LEU A 123 4.39 2.76 -7.82
C LEU A 123 4.38 1.28 -7.41
N ARG A 124 3.72 0.40 -8.17
CA ARG A 124 3.61 -1.03 -7.83
C ARG A 124 4.89 -1.78 -8.16
N ASP A 125 5.57 -1.46 -9.24
CA ASP A 125 6.66 -2.29 -9.74
C ASP A 125 8.01 -1.83 -9.17
N ASP A 126 8.23 -0.53 -8.96
CA ASP A 126 9.46 0.00 -8.35
C ASP A 126 9.28 0.21 -6.83
N PRO A 127 9.91 -0.60 -5.96
CA PRO A 127 9.78 -0.47 -4.52
C PRO A 127 10.38 0.82 -3.95
N ARG A 128 11.26 1.49 -4.69
CA ARG A 128 11.86 2.78 -4.26
C ARG A 128 10.89 3.95 -4.38
N ARG A 129 9.70 3.74 -4.96
CA ARG A 129 8.76 4.83 -5.25
C ARG A 129 7.81 5.08 -4.08
N ARG A 130 8.00 6.25 -3.47
CA ARG A 130 7.16 6.80 -2.40
C ARG A 130 5.91 7.47 -2.95
N PHE A 131 6.09 8.23 -4.03
CA PHE A 131 5.03 8.87 -4.81
C PHE A 131 5.45 8.98 -6.29
N SER A 132 4.51 9.33 -7.16
CA SER A 132 4.75 9.56 -8.59
C SER A 132 3.98 10.77 -9.07
N TYR A 133 4.63 11.59 -9.89
CA TYR A 133 3.93 12.57 -10.71
C TYR A 133 3.47 11.93 -12.02
N GLY A 134 2.48 12.54 -12.68
CA GLY A 134 2.07 12.23 -14.05
C GLY A 134 1.62 13.49 -14.77
N VAL A 135 1.70 13.51 -16.09
CA VAL A 135 1.26 14.67 -16.89
C VAL A 135 0.31 14.20 -17.99
N THR A 136 -0.85 14.84 -18.10
CA THR A 136 -1.71 14.74 -19.29
C THR A 136 -1.64 16.04 -20.08
N LEU A 137 -1.58 15.93 -21.41
CA LEU A 137 -1.72 17.05 -22.33
C LEU A 137 -2.75 16.71 -23.41
N ASP A 138 -3.92 17.34 -23.34
CA ASP A 138 -5.01 17.18 -24.29
C ASP A 138 -5.14 18.47 -25.11
N GLY A 139 -4.62 18.47 -26.33
CA GLY A 139 -4.51 19.68 -27.14
C GLY A 139 -3.58 20.72 -26.48
N SER A 140 -4.14 21.81 -25.96
CA SER A 140 -3.40 22.84 -25.21
C SER A 140 -3.60 22.75 -23.69
N GLU A 141 -4.47 21.86 -23.21
CA GLU A 141 -4.77 21.73 -21.79
C GLU A 141 -3.84 20.71 -21.13
N LEU A 142 -3.00 21.19 -20.22
CA LEU A 142 -2.09 20.38 -19.43
C LEU A 142 -2.64 20.20 -18.02
N ARG A 143 -2.56 18.98 -17.47
CA ARG A 143 -2.78 18.72 -16.04
C ARG A 143 -1.61 17.96 -15.45
N ILE A 144 -1.32 18.27 -14.19
CA ILE A 144 -0.35 17.56 -13.39
C ILE A 144 -1.10 16.68 -12.41
N TRP A 145 -0.68 15.44 -12.33
CA TRP A 145 -1.19 14.43 -11.43
C TRP A 145 -0.14 14.10 -10.39
N PHE A 146 -0.58 13.83 -9.17
CA PHE A 146 0.24 13.37 -8.06
C PHE A 146 -0.41 12.14 -7.45
N PHE A 147 0.35 11.05 -7.38
CA PHE A 147 -0.08 9.77 -6.85
C PHE A 147 0.82 9.40 -5.67
N SER A 148 0.21 9.10 -4.52
CA SER A 148 0.87 8.58 -3.32
C SER A 148 0.10 7.38 -2.78
N ARG A 149 0.58 6.77 -1.70
CA ARG A 149 -0.11 5.64 -1.04
C ARG A 149 -1.37 6.04 -0.26
N SER A 150 -1.64 7.35 -0.17
CA SER A 150 -2.78 7.90 0.56
C SER A 150 -3.75 8.70 -0.32
N HIS A 151 -3.23 9.42 -1.30
CA HIS A 151 -3.99 10.38 -2.10
C HIS A 151 -3.59 10.35 -3.56
N GLU A 152 -4.59 10.59 -4.41
CA GLU A 152 -4.46 10.92 -5.81
C GLU A 152 -4.99 12.34 -5.99
N LEU A 153 -4.18 13.22 -6.57
CA LEU A 153 -4.48 14.63 -6.76
C LEU A 153 -4.24 15.01 -8.21
N VAL A 154 -5.07 15.90 -8.73
CA VAL A 154 -4.92 16.47 -10.07
C VAL A 154 -5.11 17.98 -10.01
N THR A 155 -4.30 18.72 -10.76
CA THR A 155 -4.45 20.16 -10.87
C THR A 155 -5.64 20.54 -11.75
N PRO A 156 -6.22 21.76 -11.58
CA PRO A 156 -7.00 22.36 -12.64
C PRO A 156 -6.21 22.40 -13.97
N PRO A 157 -6.89 22.37 -15.14
CA PRO A 157 -6.21 22.47 -16.42
C PRO A 157 -5.46 23.80 -16.56
N LEU A 158 -4.25 23.71 -17.09
CA LEU A 158 -3.38 24.81 -17.49
C LEU A 158 -3.40 24.92 -19.00
N ASN A 159 -3.59 26.11 -19.59
CA ASN A 159 -3.41 26.25 -21.03
C ASN A 159 -1.93 26.50 -21.36
N CYS A 160 -1.26 25.50 -21.92
CA CYS A 160 0.19 25.54 -22.13
C CYS A 160 0.65 26.53 -23.21
N LEU A 161 -0.27 26.99 -24.08
CA LEU A 161 0.01 27.97 -25.13
C LEU A 161 -0.10 29.40 -24.61
N THR A 162 -1.06 29.68 -23.74
CA THR A 162 -1.24 31.03 -23.16
C THR A 162 -0.43 31.23 -21.88
N GLU A 163 -0.15 30.15 -21.15
CA GLU A 163 0.55 30.17 -19.86
C GLU A 163 1.95 29.54 -19.96
N THR A 164 2.68 29.83 -21.05
CA THR A 164 3.97 29.20 -21.36
C THR A 164 5.01 29.32 -20.24
N SER A 165 4.99 30.41 -19.47
CA SER A 165 5.88 30.57 -18.31
C SER A 165 5.66 29.50 -17.23
N ARG A 166 4.41 29.08 -17.00
CA ARG A 166 4.08 28.00 -16.04
C ARG A 166 4.51 26.63 -16.58
N LEU A 167 4.36 26.41 -17.88
CA LEU A 167 4.87 25.21 -18.55
C LEU A 167 6.40 25.12 -18.43
N ILE A 168 7.12 26.20 -18.74
CA ILE A 168 8.59 26.25 -18.62
C ILE A 168 9.01 25.96 -17.18
N HIS A 169 8.36 26.59 -16.20
CA HIS A 169 8.66 26.35 -14.80
C HIS A 169 8.42 24.88 -14.40
N LEU A 170 7.29 24.28 -14.79
CA LEU A 170 6.98 22.87 -14.51
C LEU A 170 8.09 21.94 -15.04
N LEU A 171 8.50 22.13 -16.29
CA LEU A 171 9.50 21.28 -16.93
C LEU A 171 10.85 21.40 -16.24
N LEU A 172 11.27 22.63 -15.94
CA LEU A 172 12.53 22.87 -15.24
C LEU A 172 12.48 22.29 -13.82
N ALA A 173 11.35 22.42 -13.12
CA ALA A 173 11.16 21.82 -11.80
C ALA A 173 11.30 20.28 -11.88
N LEU A 174 10.63 19.62 -12.82
CA LEU A 174 10.69 18.15 -12.95
C LEU A 174 12.05 17.63 -13.45
N THR A 175 12.75 18.38 -14.31
CA THR A 175 14.04 17.94 -14.88
C THR A 175 15.23 18.16 -13.95
N PHE A 176 15.15 19.16 -13.07
CA PHE A 176 16.22 19.48 -12.11
C PHE A 176 15.92 19.05 -10.66
N ALA A 177 14.73 18.52 -10.40
CA ALA A 177 14.37 17.90 -9.12
C ALA A 177 15.35 16.77 -8.77
N SER A 178 15.68 16.61 -7.49
CA SER A 178 16.43 15.45 -7.00
C SER A 178 15.61 14.15 -7.19
N PRO A 179 16.25 12.96 -7.17
CA PRO A 179 15.50 11.71 -7.16
C PRO A 179 14.49 11.67 -6.00
N GLU A 180 14.89 12.10 -4.80
CA GLU A 180 13.98 12.29 -3.69
C GLU A 180 12.76 13.17 -4.02
N GLU A 181 12.96 14.34 -4.61
CA GLU A 181 11.87 15.25 -5.03
C GLU A 181 10.99 14.67 -6.14
N LEU A 182 11.51 13.71 -6.91
CA LEU A 182 10.77 12.94 -7.92
C LEU A 182 10.07 11.69 -7.33
N GLY A 183 10.14 11.51 -6.00
CA GLY A 183 9.45 10.46 -5.28
C GLY A 183 10.24 9.17 -5.10
N TYR A 184 11.55 9.18 -5.34
CA TYR A 184 12.42 8.07 -4.96
C TYR A 184 12.76 8.13 -3.47
N ASP A 185 12.98 6.96 -2.90
CA ASP A 185 13.46 6.74 -1.55
C ASP A 185 14.99 6.59 -1.55
N GLU A 186 15.69 7.57 -0.97
CA GLU A 186 17.15 7.59 -0.89
C GLU A 186 17.71 6.54 0.09
N THR A 187 16.86 5.96 0.95
CA THR A 187 17.23 4.89 1.89
C THR A 187 17.16 3.49 1.24
N MET A 188 16.80 3.42 -0.05
CA MET A 188 16.72 2.19 -0.82
C MET A 188 17.45 2.33 -2.16
N THR A 189 18.51 1.55 -2.36
CA THR A 189 19.26 1.53 -3.63
C THR A 189 19.06 0.20 -4.35
N GLN A 190 19.02 0.26 -5.68
CA GLN A 190 18.88 -0.91 -6.54
C GLN A 190 20.26 -1.32 -7.08
N PHE A 191 20.50 -2.61 -7.21
CA PHE A 191 21.64 -3.15 -7.95
C PHE A 191 21.26 -4.46 -8.65
N ILE A 192 22.12 -4.91 -9.57
CA ILE A 192 22.01 -6.22 -10.22
C ILE A 192 23.04 -7.12 -9.56
N ASP A 193 22.61 -8.28 -9.06
CA ASP A 193 23.51 -9.25 -8.45
C ASP A 193 24.21 -10.14 -9.50
N ASP A 194 25.12 -11.02 -9.05
CA ASP A 194 25.88 -11.92 -9.92
C ASP A 194 25.00 -12.90 -10.72
N SER A 195 23.71 -13.01 -10.41
CA SER A 195 22.73 -13.85 -11.11
C SER A 195 21.87 -13.08 -12.11
N ASP A 196 22.25 -11.84 -12.43
CA ASP A 196 21.47 -10.89 -13.24
C ASP A 196 20.08 -10.56 -12.64
N ALA A 197 19.87 -10.84 -11.35
CA ALA A 197 18.64 -10.52 -10.65
C ALA A 197 18.71 -9.12 -10.03
N VAL A 198 17.58 -8.41 -10.09
CA VAL A 198 17.45 -7.10 -9.43
C VAL A 198 17.30 -7.31 -7.93
N GLN A 199 18.20 -6.70 -7.16
CA GLN A 199 18.20 -6.70 -5.71
C GLN A 199 18.26 -5.27 -5.16
N TYR A 200 18.01 -5.14 -3.86
CA TYR A 200 17.93 -3.86 -3.18
C TYR A 200 18.80 -3.87 -1.92
N LYS A 201 19.48 -2.74 -1.67
CA LYS A 201 19.98 -2.40 -0.35
C LYS A 201 18.98 -1.48 0.32
N ILE A 202 18.50 -1.87 1.48
CA ILE A 202 17.41 -1.20 2.20
C ILE A 202 17.92 -0.83 3.59
N GLN A 203 17.90 0.46 3.91
CA GLN A 203 18.23 0.93 5.25
C GLN A 203 17.01 0.84 6.19
N VAL A 204 17.24 0.33 7.39
CA VAL A 204 16.27 0.30 8.49
C VAL A 204 16.97 0.82 9.74
N GLY A 205 16.59 2.01 10.21
CA GLY A 205 17.33 2.72 11.24
C GLY A 205 18.76 3.00 10.79
N THR A 206 19.74 2.47 11.51
CA THR A 206 21.18 2.64 11.21
C THR A 206 21.78 1.47 10.43
N ALA A 207 21.04 0.38 10.23
CA ALA A 207 21.54 -0.83 9.58
C ALA A 207 21.07 -0.91 8.12
N VAL A 208 21.88 -1.54 7.26
CA VAL A 208 21.57 -1.81 5.86
C VAL A 208 21.34 -3.30 5.66
N TYR A 209 20.29 -3.65 4.93
CA TYR A 209 19.92 -5.02 4.59
C TYR A 209 19.94 -5.21 3.08
N ILE A 210 20.44 -6.35 2.62
CA ILE A 210 20.52 -6.70 1.20
C ILE A 210 19.47 -7.78 0.93
N THR A 211 18.58 -7.53 -0.02
CA THR A 211 17.55 -8.51 -0.42
C THR A 211 18.15 -9.68 -1.16
N THR A 212 17.55 -10.85 -1.00
CA THR A 212 17.86 -12.08 -1.77
C THR A 212 16.65 -12.53 -2.57
N LYS A 213 15.46 -12.44 -1.98
CA LYS A 213 14.22 -12.99 -2.56
C LYS A 213 13.00 -12.22 -2.08
N LEU A 214 12.03 -12.02 -2.96
CA LEU A 214 10.70 -11.53 -2.58
C LEU A 214 9.85 -12.68 -2.01
N LEU A 215 9.45 -12.56 -0.75
CA LEU A 215 8.65 -13.57 -0.03
C LEU A 215 7.15 -13.32 -0.21
N SER A 216 6.74 -12.06 -0.17
CA SER A 216 5.36 -11.66 -0.32
C SER A 216 5.26 -10.28 -0.97
N ASP A 217 4.34 -10.17 -1.91
CA ASP A 217 4.06 -8.94 -2.62
C ASP A 217 2.55 -8.74 -2.64
N HIS A 218 2.03 -8.01 -1.65
CA HIS A 218 0.62 -7.66 -1.60
C HIS A 218 0.39 -6.51 -2.59
N ARG A 219 0.43 -6.87 -3.88
CA ARG A 219 0.13 -6.00 -5.02
C ARG A 219 -1.33 -5.61 -5.00
N ASN A 220 -1.67 -4.65 -4.16
CA ASN A 220 -2.99 -4.06 -4.21
C ASN A 220 -3.16 -3.37 -5.57
N ASN A 221 -4.21 -3.71 -6.32
CA ASN A 221 -4.54 -3.01 -7.58
C ASN A 221 -5.02 -1.57 -7.34
N ALA A 222 -5.18 -1.16 -6.07
CA ALA A 222 -5.46 0.22 -5.69
C ALA A 222 -4.17 1.02 -5.48
N VAL A 223 -4.12 2.26 -6.03
CA VAL A 223 -3.05 3.25 -5.79
C VAL A 223 -2.78 3.42 -4.29
N CYS A 224 -3.87 3.49 -3.52
CA CYS A 224 -3.88 3.78 -2.09
C CYS A 224 -3.96 2.49 -1.27
N GLY A 225 -3.20 2.40 -0.19
CA GLY A 225 -3.19 1.23 0.67
C GLY A 225 -1.89 1.10 1.46
N ARG A 226 -1.74 -0.03 2.16
CA ARG A 226 -0.50 -0.35 2.90
C ARG A 226 0.66 -0.69 1.98
N THR A 227 0.35 -1.32 0.84
CA THR A 227 1.31 -1.76 -0.16
C THR A 227 2.47 -2.54 0.46
N THR A 228 2.13 -3.57 1.24
CA THR A 228 3.10 -4.37 1.99
C THR A 228 3.95 -5.24 1.06
N ARG A 229 5.28 -5.13 1.20
CA ARG A 229 6.24 -6.04 0.58
C ARG A 229 7.08 -6.69 1.65
N VAL A 230 7.35 -7.98 1.48
CA VAL A 230 8.20 -8.75 2.38
C VAL A 230 9.29 -9.41 1.57
N TRP A 231 10.55 -9.15 1.92
CA TRP A 231 11.72 -9.78 1.34
C TRP A 231 12.40 -10.68 2.35
N GLU A 232 13.00 -11.74 1.85
CA GLU A 232 14.16 -12.36 2.48
C GLU A 232 15.35 -11.46 2.21
N ALA A 233 16.12 -11.19 3.25
CA ALA A 233 17.30 -10.34 3.21
C ALA A 233 18.35 -10.84 4.21
N TYR A 234 19.52 -10.23 4.20
CA TYR A 234 20.52 -10.37 5.25
C TYR A 234 21.11 -9.00 5.58
N ARG A 235 21.67 -8.83 6.77
CA ARG A 235 22.31 -7.57 7.16
C ARG A 235 23.66 -7.45 6.46
N GLU A 236 23.97 -6.29 5.87
CA GLU A 236 25.16 -6.11 5.03
C GLU A 236 26.49 -6.38 5.76
N ASP A 237 26.55 -6.03 7.05
CA ASP A 237 27.71 -6.20 7.92
C ASP A 237 27.76 -7.58 8.61
N ASP A 238 26.78 -8.47 8.38
CA ASP A 238 26.76 -9.82 8.92
C ASP A 238 27.57 -10.78 8.02
N PRO A 239 28.73 -11.29 8.47
CA PRO A 239 29.55 -12.20 7.68
C PRO A 239 28.87 -13.56 7.44
N GLU A 240 27.95 -13.98 8.32
CA GLU A 240 27.22 -15.25 8.17
C GLU A 240 26.04 -15.11 7.19
N ARG A 241 25.64 -13.87 6.87
CA ARG A 241 24.48 -13.55 6.02
C ARG A 241 23.23 -14.31 6.45
N ALA A 242 22.97 -14.34 7.76
CA ALA A 242 21.82 -15.05 8.29
C ALA A 242 20.52 -14.48 7.67
N PRO A 243 19.62 -15.33 7.15
CA PRO A 243 18.41 -14.87 6.49
C PRO A 243 17.45 -14.24 7.50
N VAL A 244 16.89 -13.09 7.14
CA VAL A 244 15.88 -12.33 7.88
C VAL A 244 14.72 -11.96 6.97
N ALA A 245 13.55 -11.72 7.54
CA ALA A 245 12.41 -11.21 6.78
C ALA A 245 12.29 -9.69 6.98
N LEU A 246 12.45 -8.90 5.92
CA LEU A 246 12.26 -7.45 5.91
C LEU A 246 10.89 -7.12 5.32
N LYS A 247 10.03 -6.49 6.12
CA LYS A 247 8.70 -6.02 5.74
C LYS A 247 8.70 -4.50 5.60
N ASP A 248 8.28 -4.01 4.44
CA ASP A 248 8.15 -2.60 4.07
C ASP A 248 6.68 -2.27 3.83
N LEU A 249 6.17 -1.21 4.45
CA LEU A 249 4.75 -0.86 4.39
C LEU A 249 4.47 0.60 4.73
N TRP A 250 3.28 1.06 4.34
CA TRP A 250 2.75 2.37 4.68
C TRP A 250 1.68 2.27 5.78
N THR A 251 2.00 2.70 6.99
CA THR A 251 1.11 2.62 8.16
C THR A 251 0.28 3.89 8.30
N SER A 252 -0.90 3.79 8.89
CA SER A 252 -1.76 4.96 9.14
C SER A 252 -1.13 5.89 10.18
N THR A 253 -1.24 7.19 9.98
CA THR A 253 -0.73 8.18 10.94
C THR A 253 -1.39 8.00 12.31
N GLY A 254 -0.57 7.88 13.35
CA GLY A 254 -1.00 7.66 14.74
C GLY A 254 -1.24 6.19 15.12
N ALA A 255 -1.07 5.23 14.20
CA ALA A 255 -1.09 3.81 14.55
C ALA A 255 0.11 3.45 15.45
N ILE A 256 -0.11 2.52 16.38
CA ILE A 256 0.99 1.86 17.09
C ILE A 256 1.68 0.95 16.08
N GLN A 257 3.02 0.95 16.05
CA GLN A 257 3.77 0.18 15.08
C GLN A 257 3.87 -1.29 15.50
N GLU A 258 3.85 -2.20 14.52
CA GLU A 258 3.91 -3.64 14.74
C GLU A 258 5.15 -4.05 15.55
N GLY A 259 6.29 -3.38 15.32
CA GLY A 259 7.52 -3.62 16.07
C GLY A 259 7.36 -3.33 17.55
N ASP A 260 6.81 -2.17 17.90
CA ASP A 260 6.56 -1.80 19.29
C ASP A 260 5.57 -2.76 19.97
N GLN A 261 4.52 -3.18 19.24
CA GLN A 261 3.54 -4.14 19.74
C GLN A 261 4.15 -5.51 20.02
N LEU A 262 5.01 -6.00 19.13
CA LEU A 262 5.70 -7.28 19.31
C LEU A 262 6.72 -7.23 20.45
N LEU A 263 7.46 -6.12 20.60
CA LEU A 263 8.39 -5.94 21.72
C LEU A 263 7.64 -5.93 23.06
N ASP A 264 6.55 -5.17 23.18
CA ASP A 264 5.70 -5.16 24.37
C ASP A 264 5.09 -6.55 24.66
N LEU A 265 4.63 -7.26 23.61
CA LEU A 265 4.13 -8.61 23.73
C LEU A 265 5.22 -9.56 24.28
N HIS A 266 6.42 -9.55 23.71
CA HIS A 266 7.51 -10.41 24.17
C HIS A 266 7.92 -10.14 25.61
N GLU A 267 7.88 -8.89 26.09
CA GLU A 267 8.10 -8.59 27.52
C GLU A 267 7.03 -9.25 28.40
N LYS A 268 5.74 -9.15 28.03
CA LYS A 268 4.64 -9.82 28.76
C LYS A 268 4.78 -11.34 28.76
N LEU A 269 5.30 -11.92 27.68
CA LEU A 269 5.48 -13.37 27.56
C LEU A 269 6.60 -13.91 28.45
N LYS A 270 7.60 -13.11 28.83
CA LYS A 270 8.67 -13.55 29.76
C LYS A 270 8.14 -13.88 31.15
N THR A 271 7.08 -13.20 31.58
CA THR A 271 6.46 -13.38 32.89
C THR A 271 5.31 -14.38 32.88
N LEU A 272 4.91 -14.86 31.70
CA LEU A 272 3.79 -15.78 31.57
C LEU A 272 4.25 -17.23 31.78
N GLU A 273 3.92 -17.81 32.93
CA GLU A 273 4.05 -19.25 33.14
C GLU A 273 2.90 -19.98 32.43
N ASP A 274 3.20 -20.62 31.30
CA ASP A 274 2.28 -21.52 30.60
C ASP A 274 2.98 -22.83 30.28
N SER A 275 2.93 -23.79 31.21
CA SER A 275 3.48 -25.13 31.02
C SER A 275 2.60 -26.04 30.16
N ALA A 276 1.44 -25.54 29.70
CA ALA A 276 0.49 -26.33 28.91
C ALA A 276 0.76 -26.25 27.40
N THR A 277 1.69 -25.39 26.95
CA THR A 277 2.07 -25.31 25.54
C THR A 277 3.23 -26.27 25.20
N PRO A 278 3.24 -26.88 24.00
CA PRO A 278 4.38 -27.65 23.51
C PRO A 278 5.69 -26.86 23.39
N HIS A 279 5.59 -25.54 23.16
CA HIS A 279 6.73 -24.64 22.99
C HIS A 279 6.62 -23.44 23.96
N PRO A 280 7.75 -22.79 24.32
CA PRO A 280 7.71 -21.55 25.09
C PRO A 280 6.82 -20.49 24.42
N PRO A 281 6.02 -19.71 25.18
CA PRO A 281 5.03 -18.78 24.62
C PRO A 281 5.57 -17.81 23.55
N GLY A 282 6.79 -17.30 23.72
CA GLY A 282 7.45 -16.41 22.75
C GLY A 282 7.73 -17.06 21.40
N GLN A 283 7.83 -18.40 21.32
CA GLN A 283 8.12 -19.09 20.05
C GLN A 283 6.94 -19.08 19.08
N TYR A 284 5.72 -18.77 19.53
CA TYR A 284 4.53 -18.67 18.68
C TYR A 284 4.40 -17.32 17.95
N PHE A 285 5.30 -16.38 18.18
CA PHE A 285 5.31 -15.06 17.55
C PHE A 285 6.65 -14.81 16.85
N LEU A 286 6.68 -13.83 15.95
CA LEU A 286 7.90 -13.39 15.28
C LEU A 286 8.78 -12.57 16.24
N THR A 287 10.10 -12.64 16.04
CA THR A 287 11.08 -11.89 16.82
C THR A 287 11.53 -10.67 16.03
N VAL A 288 11.36 -9.47 16.60
CA VAL A 288 11.79 -8.22 15.98
C VAL A 288 13.29 -8.02 16.20
N LEU A 289 14.04 -7.82 15.12
CA LEU A 289 15.46 -7.48 15.17
C LEU A 289 15.71 -5.98 15.04
N ASN A 290 14.92 -5.30 14.22
CA ASN A 290 15.05 -3.88 13.95
C ASN A 290 13.75 -3.34 13.35
N HIS A 291 13.41 -2.08 13.60
CA HIS A 291 12.30 -1.41 12.93
C HIS A 291 12.39 0.11 13.07
N GLY A 292 11.66 0.83 12.21
CA GLY A 292 11.61 2.29 12.28
C GLY A 292 10.86 2.89 11.11
N PHE A 293 10.56 4.18 11.23
CA PHE A 293 10.08 4.98 10.11
C PHE A 293 11.21 5.21 9.12
N VAL A 294 10.87 5.23 7.83
CA VAL A 294 11.78 5.66 6.77
C VAL A 294 11.95 7.17 6.90
N GLN A 295 13.18 7.65 6.76
CA GLN A 295 13.51 9.07 6.89
C GLN A 295 13.98 9.64 5.55
N THR A 296 13.59 10.88 5.27
CA THR A 296 14.08 11.68 4.15
C THR A 296 15.55 12.07 4.35
N SER A 297 16.17 12.66 3.31
CA SER A 297 17.52 13.22 3.42
C SER A 297 17.63 14.35 4.46
N SER A 298 16.52 14.99 4.81
CA SER A 298 16.43 15.99 5.88
C SER A 298 16.30 15.39 7.29
N GLY A 299 16.19 14.06 7.41
CA GLY A 299 16.02 13.35 8.68
C GLY A 299 14.60 13.36 9.24
N GLU A 300 13.60 13.78 8.43
CA GLU A 300 12.20 13.76 8.84
C GLU A 300 11.53 12.44 8.43
N ASP A 301 10.55 11.98 9.21
CA ASP A 301 9.77 10.79 8.86
C ASP A 301 9.07 10.98 7.52
N ASP A 302 9.18 9.98 6.65
CA ASP A 302 8.54 9.98 5.34
C ASP A 302 7.02 9.85 5.47
N HIS A 303 6.37 11.02 5.55
CA HIS A 303 4.95 11.18 5.81
C HIS A 303 4.26 11.83 4.61
N THR A 304 3.09 11.28 4.23
CA THR A 304 2.39 11.75 3.02
C THR A 304 2.08 13.25 3.05
N VAL A 305 1.66 13.79 4.20
CA VAL A 305 1.25 15.20 4.29
C VAL A 305 2.43 16.12 4.57
N ASP A 306 3.16 15.87 5.65
CA ASP A 306 4.22 16.78 6.10
C ASP A 306 5.33 16.91 5.06
N ILE A 307 5.71 15.78 4.43
CA ILE A 307 6.80 15.72 3.45
C ILE A 307 6.27 15.87 2.02
N MET A 308 5.43 14.94 1.55
CA MET A 308 5.12 14.89 0.12
C MET A 308 4.21 16.04 -0.33
N THR A 309 3.26 16.47 0.51
CA THR A 309 2.41 17.65 0.23
C THR A 309 2.89 18.90 0.94
N ARG A 310 4.07 18.87 1.59
CA ARG A 310 4.71 20.01 2.27
C ARG A 310 3.78 20.67 3.30
N GLY A 311 3.11 19.84 4.11
CA GLY A 311 2.16 20.28 5.14
C GLY A 311 0.82 20.78 4.60
N CYS A 312 0.54 20.64 3.30
CA CYS A 312 -0.75 21.04 2.73
C CYS A 312 -1.74 19.87 2.82
N SER A 313 -2.75 19.99 3.67
CA SER A 313 -3.79 18.96 3.80
C SER A 313 -4.59 18.79 2.50
N PRO A 314 -4.77 17.55 2.00
CA PRO A 314 -5.56 17.30 0.79
C PRO A 314 -7.04 17.66 0.95
N PRO A 315 -7.73 18.12 -0.11
CA PRO A 315 -9.12 18.59 -0.02
C PRO A 315 -10.12 17.48 0.39
N ILE A 316 -9.84 16.22 0.02
CA ILE A 316 -10.74 15.08 0.26
C ILE A 316 -10.05 14.09 1.19
N GLY A 317 -10.72 13.75 2.29
CA GLY A 317 -10.21 12.82 3.31
C GLY A 317 -9.18 13.43 4.27
N GLY A 318 -8.65 14.62 3.97
CA GLY A 318 -7.69 15.34 4.81
C GLY A 318 -6.55 14.45 5.31
N ASP A 319 -6.10 14.72 6.53
CA ASP A 319 -5.00 13.99 7.17
C ASP A 319 -5.44 12.59 7.66
N SER A 320 -6.74 12.29 7.69
CA SER A 320 -7.26 10.99 8.15
C SER A 320 -6.85 9.81 7.26
N ARG A 321 -6.39 10.10 6.03
CA ARG A 321 -5.82 9.11 5.09
C ARG A 321 -4.30 9.14 5.04
N ALA A 322 -3.66 10.07 5.76
CA ALA A 322 -2.21 10.20 5.76
C ALA A 322 -1.56 8.92 6.27
N ARG A 323 -0.38 8.63 5.72
CA ARG A 323 0.39 7.43 6.03
C ARG A 323 1.84 7.82 6.27
N LYS A 324 2.52 7.03 7.10
CA LYS A 324 3.96 7.06 7.31
C LYS A 324 4.59 5.79 6.76
N HIS A 325 5.73 5.92 6.08
CA HIS A 325 6.49 4.78 5.58
C HIS A 325 7.27 4.14 6.73
N TYR A 326 7.09 2.84 6.93
CA TYR A 326 7.64 2.08 8.04
C TYR A 326 8.28 0.79 7.55
N ARG A 327 9.32 0.34 8.26
CA ARG A 327 10.02 -0.92 8.00
C ARG A 327 10.23 -1.68 9.29
N ILE A 328 10.14 -3.01 9.18
CA ILE A 328 10.42 -3.94 10.27
C ILE A 328 11.18 -5.16 9.75
N VAL A 329 12.12 -5.63 10.54
CA VAL A 329 12.96 -6.79 10.26
C VAL A 329 12.71 -7.85 11.32
N PHE A 330 12.30 -9.03 10.88
CA PHE A 330 12.09 -10.19 11.71
C PHE A 330 13.25 -11.17 11.59
N LYS A 331 13.58 -11.84 12.70
CA LYS A 331 14.59 -12.90 12.72
C LYS A 331 14.18 -14.08 11.84
N GLU A 332 12.91 -14.44 11.88
CA GLU A 332 12.41 -15.63 11.22
C GLU A 332 11.98 -15.36 9.78
N VAL A 333 12.33 -16.28 8.88
CA VAL A 333 11.80 -16.38 7.52
C VAL A 333 10.89 -17.61 7.47
N GLY A 334 9.59 -17.39 7.27
CA GLY A 334 8.56 -18.43 7.34
C GLY A 334 7.78 -18.64 6.06
N THR A 335 7.14 -19.80 5.94
CA THR A 335 6.23 -20.10 4.83
C THR A 335 4.78 -19.94 5.29
N PRO A 336 3.95 -19.11 4.64
CA PRO A 336 2.54 -18.98 4.97
C PRO A 336 1.77 -20.28 4.80
N VAL A 337 0.75 -20.50 5.64
CA VAL A 337 -0.05 -21.74 5.62
C VAL A 337 -0.65 -22.05 4.26
N HIS A 338 -1.13 -21.03 3.53
CA HIS A 338 -1.72 -21.23 2.20
C HIS A 338 -0.70 -21.66 1.12
N ASN A 339 0.60 -21.58 1.40
CA ASN A 339 1.68 -22.03 0.52
C ASN A 339 2.29 -23.38 0.95
N LEU A 340 1.80 -23.99 2.04
CA LEU A 340 2.29 -25.28 2.50
C LEU A 340 1.69 -26.41 1.66
N GLU A 341 2.54 -27.32 1.16
CA GLU A 341 2.11 -28.43 0.31
C GLU A 341 1.68 -29.67 1.10
N ARG A 342 2.12 -29.78 2.36
CA ARG A 342 1.88 -30.97 3.21
C ARG A 342 0.80 -30.69 4.23
N LEU A 343 -0.26 -31.51 4.22
CA LEU A 343 -1.34 -31.41 5.21
C LEU A 343 -0.84 -31.50 6.65
N SER A 344 0.19 -32.32 6.93
CA SER A 344 0.78 -32.42 8.28
C SER A 344 1.32 -31.08 8.77
N ASP A 345 1.87 -30.28 7.86
CA ASP A 345 2.52 -29.02 8.16
C ASP A 345 1.47 -27.91 8.32
N VAL A 346 0.43 -27.94 7.48
CA VAL A 346 -0.77 -27.12 7.65
C VAL A 346 -1.40 -27.36 9.02
N MET A 347 -1.66 -28.63 9.38
CA MET A 347 -2.29 -28.98 10.65
C MET A 347 -1.43 -28.56 11.85
N ARG A 348 -0.11 -28.68 11.74
CA ARG A 348 0.82 -28.21 12.78
C ARG A 348 0.78 -26.70 12.94
N ALA A 349 0.90 -25.96 11.84
CA ALA A 349 0.86 -24.50 11.86
C ALA A 349 -0.46 -23.97 12.43
N LEU A 350 -1.59 -24.59 12.08
CA LEU A 350 -2.90 -24.24 12.62
C LEU A 350 -3.00 -24.56 14.12
N ALA A 351 -2.52 -25.74 14.56
CA ALA A 351 -2.53 -26.10 15.97
C ALA A 351 -1.72 -25.11 16.81
N ASP A 352 -0.51 -24.75 16.39
CA ASP A 352 0.33 -23.77 17.06
C ASP A 352 -0.28 -22.36 17.03
N ALA A 353 -0.92 -21.96 15.92
CA ALA A 353 -1.66 -20.70 15.86
C ALA A 353 -2.79 -20.63 16.89
N THR A 354 -3.46 -21.75 17.20
CA THR A 354 -4.46 -21.76 18.29
C THR A 354 -3.82 -21.52 19.66
N GLN A 355 -2.57 -21.96 19.87
CA GLN A 355 -1.82 -21.66 21.10
C GLN A 355 -1.44 -20.19 21.17
N ALA A 356 -0.99 -19.60 20.06
CA ALA A 356 -0.75 -18.16 19.97
C ALA A 356 -2.00 -17.34 20.33
N LEU A 357 -3.17 -17.71 19.77
CA LEU A 357 -4.44 -17.04 20.06
C LEU A 357 -4.89 -17.23 21.51
N ARG A 358 -4.70 -18.42 22.10
CA ARG A 358 -4.96 -18.67 23.52
C ARG A 358 -4.09 -17.77 24.41
N ILE A 359 -2.81 -17.61 24.08
CA ILE A 359 -1.88 -16.74 24.79
C ILE A 359 -2.33 -15.29 24.69
N LEU A 360 -2.65 -14.79 23.48
CA LEU A 360 -3.17 -13.44 23.30
C LEU A 360 -4.43 -13.21 24.14
N TYR A 361 -5.35 -14.17 24.13
CA TYR A 361 -6.56 -14.10 24.94
C TYR A 361 -6.24 -13.98 26.43
N ARG A 362 -5.35 -14.81 26.99
CA ARG A 362 -4.92 -14.72 28.40
C ARG A 362 -4.27 -13.39 28.76
N LEU A 363 -3.67 -12.69 27.79
CA LEU A 363 -3.12 -11.35 27.96
C LEU A 363 -4.14 -10.23 27.74
N GLY A 364 -5.43 -10.57 27.53
CA GLY A 364 -6.48 -9.62 27.21
C GLY A 364 -6.31 -8.95 25.85
N LEU A 365 -5.70 -9.65 24.89
CA LEU A 365 -5.39 -9.14 23.55
C LEU A 365 -6.16 -9.92 22.48
N VAL A 366 -6.57 -9.20 21.43
CA VAL A 366 -7.20 -9.76 20.23
C VAL A 366 -6.43 -9.32 18.98
N HIS A 367 -6.15 -10.28 18.09
CA HIS A 367 -5.39 -10.05 16.86
C HIS A 367 -6.16 -9.28 15.79
N ARG A 368 -7.46 -9.62 15.61
CA ARG A 368 -8.40 -9.00 14.64
C ARG A 368 -8.08 -9.14 13.15
N ASP A 369 -7.07 -9.93 12.76
CA ASP A 369 -6.75 -10.16 11.34
C ASP A 369 -6.09 -11.53 11.12
N VAL A 370 -6.69 -12.57 11.70
CA VAL A 370 -6.24 -13.95 11.51
C VAL A 370 -6.65 -14.41 10.11
N SER A 371 -5.69 -14.82 9.31
CA SER A 371 -5.89 -15.32 7.95
C SER A 371 -4.86 -16.39 7.61
N ALA A 372 -5.08 -17.14 6.53
CA ALA A 372 -4.09 -18.13 6.06
C ALA A 372 -2.76 -17.49 5.60
N GLY A 373 -2.72 -16.17 5.38
CA GLY A 373 -1.50 -15.41 5.10
C GLY A 373 -0.70 -14.99 6.34
N ASN A 374 -1.38 -14.88 7.48
CA ASN A 374 -0.82 -14.38 8.73
C ASN A 374 -0.43 -15.50 9.71
N ILE A 375 -0.47 -16.75 9.25
CA ILE A 375 0.05 -17.90 9.98
C ILE A 375 1.21 -18.48 9.17
N LEU A 376 2.40 -18.48 9.77
CA LEU A 376 3.64 -18.90 9.13
C LEU A 376 4.15 -20.18 9.80
N LEU A 377 4.73 -21.09 9.04
CA LEU A 377 5.52 -22.20 9.59
C LEU A 377 7.01 -21.84 9.51
N VAL A 378 7.70 -21.91 10.64
CA VAL A 378 9.14 -21.63 10.79
C VAL A 378 9.77 -22.77 11.57
N ASP A 379 10.74 -23.47 11.00
CA ASP A 379 11.46 -24.58 11.64
C ASP A 379 10.54 -25.62 12.32
N GLY A 380 9.39 -25.88 11.70
CA GLY A 380 8.40 -26.82 12.21
C GLY A 380 7.48 -26.27 13.31
N ILE A 381 7.53 -24.98 13.64
CA ILE A 381 6.65 -24.31 14.61
C ILE A 381 5.76 -23.32 13.89
N GLY A 382 4.45 -23.37 14.14
CA GLY A 382 3.52 -22.35 13.66
C GLY A 382 3.64 -21.05 14.44
N LYS A 383 3.73 -19.93 13.71
CA LYS A 383 3.85 -18.57 14.25
C LYS A 383 2.73 -17.70 13.73
N LEU A 384 2.13 -16.91 14.61
CA LEU A 384 1.13 -15.90 14.27
C LEU A 384 1.86 -14.58 13.99
N SER A 385 1.61 -13.99 12.83
CA SER A 385 2.25 -12.76 12.32
C SER A 385 1.22 -11.66 12.04
N ASP A 386 1.69 -10.46 11.69
CA ASP A 386 0.83 -9.32 11.31
C ASP A 386 -0.03 -8.80 12.47
N LEU A 387 0.67 -8.42 13.54
CA LEU A 387 0.04 -7.91 14.77
C LEU A 387 -0.34 -6.43 14.68
N GLU A 388 -0.34 -5.81 13.49
CA GLU A 388 -0.63 -4.38 13.30
C GLU A 388 -1.98 -3.93 13.87
N TYR A 389 -2.93 -4.86 14.01
CA TYR A 389 -4.25 -4.61 14.55
C TYR A 389 -4.47 -5.17 15.95
N LEU A 390 -3.41 -5.64 16.61
CA LEU A 390 -3.46 -6.13 17.97
C LEU A 390 -4.06 -5.07 18.90
N LYS A 391 -5.02 -5.49 19.73
CA LYS A 391 -5.74 -4.57 20.60
C LYS A 391 -6.11 -5.22 21.92
N SER A 392 -6.12 -4.42 22.98
CA SER A 392 -6.67 -4.81 24.28
C SER A 392 -8.19 -4.98 24.19
N PHE A 393 -8.68 -6.15 24.58
CA PHE A 393 -10.09 -6.45 24.74
C PHE A 393 -10.54 -6.05 26.14
N LYS A 394 -11.41 -5.03 26.24
CA LYS A 394 -11.97 -4.51 27.50
C LYS A 394 -13.43 -4.89 27.71
N GLY A 395 -13.90 -5.96 27.06
CA GLY A 395 -15.29 -6.44 27.14
C GLY A 395 -16.18 -6.06 25.95
N PRO A 396 -17.45 -6.49 25.95
CA PRO A 396 -18.33 -6.53 24.77
C PRO A 396 -18.68 -5.15 24.18
N SER A 397 -18.72 -4.11 25.02
CA SER A 397 -19.10 -2.74 24.65
C SER A 397 -17.96 -1.93 24.03
N SER A 398 -16.72 -2.43 24.08
CA SER A 398 -15.54 -1.68 23.64
C SER A 398 -15.38 -1.54 22.12
N HIS A 399 -16.26 -2.14 21.31
CA HIS A 399 -16.09 -2.25 19.85
C HIS A 399 -17.30 -1.83 18.98
N LEU A 400 -18.41 -1.34 19.57
CA LEU A 400 -19.66 -1.08 18.83
C LEU A 400 -19.54 0.05 17.79
N ASP A 401 -18.69 1.05 18.03
CA ASP A 401 -18.48 2.20 17.12
C ASP A 401 -17.25 2.04 16.22
N GLU A 402 -16.57 0.90 16.27
CA GLU A 402 -15.30 0.72 15.57
C GLU A 402 -15.47 0.29 14.11
N ARG A 403 -14.56 0.77 13.28
CA ARG A 403 -14.45 0.30 11.89
C ARG A 403 -14.12 -1.19 11.92
N ILE A 404 -14.86 -1.98 11.13
CA ILE A 404 -14.53 -3.38 10.92
C ILE A 404 -13.18 -3.44 10.20
N ILE A 405 -12.26 -4.19 10.80
CA ILE A 405 -10.87 -4.32 10.39
C ILE A 405 -10.59 -5.81 10.13
N GLY A 406 -9.67 -6.09 9.21
CA GLY A 406 -9.19 -7.42 8.89
C GLY A 406 -9.63 -7.93 7.53
N THR A 407 -9.24 -9.15 7.22
CA THR A 407 -9.54 -9.83 5.97
C THR A 407 -11.02 -10.22 5.93
N ALA A 408 -11.80 -9.57 5.04
CA ALA A 408 -13.27 -9.65 5.03
C ALA A 408 -13.83 -11.08 4.98
N GLU A 409 -13.15 -12.00 4.27
CA GLU A 409 -13.55 -13.41 4.15
C GLU A 409 -13.38 -14.21 5.44
N TYR A 410 -12.52 -13.73 6.36
CA TYR A 410 -12.21 -14.35 7.65
C TYR A 410 -12.86 -13.61 8.83
N THR A 411 -13.52 -12.48 8.58
CA THR A 411 -14.20 -11.68 9.59
C THR A 411 -15.30 -12.50 10.26
N SER A 412 -15.31 -12.53 11.60
CA SER A 412 -16.34 -13.25 12.35
C SER A 412 -17.73 -12.65 12.10
N GLY A 413 -18.76 -13.50 12.15
CA GLY A 413 -20.15 -13.05 11.95
C GLY A 413 -20.59 -11.97 12.94
N GLU A 414 -20.08 -12.01 14.18
CA GLU A 414 -20.32 -10.98 15.20
C GLU A 414 -19.67 -9.64 14.88
N ALA A 415 -18.44 -9.63 14.35
CA ALA A 415 -17.77 -8.42 13.92
C ALA A 415 -18.44 -7.82 12.67
N ALA A 416 -18.81 -8.67 11.71
CA ALA A 416 -19.54 -8.28 10.51
C ALA A 416 -20.93 -7.70 10.84
N ALA A 417 -21.65 -8.31 11.78
CA ALA A 417 -22.95 -7.87 12.23
C ALA A 417 -22.90 -6.73 13.28
N ARG A 418 -21.72 -6.43 13.83
CA ARG A 418 -21.52 -5.52 14.98
C ARG A 418 -22.38 -5.89 16.19
N ILE A 419 -22.53 -7.18 16.44
CA ILE A 419 -23.36 -7.74 17.51
C ILE A 419 -22.58 -8.86 18.19
N PHE A 420 -22.46 -8.80 19.50
CA PHE A 420 -21.81 -9.86 20.28
C PHE A 420 -22.72 -11.10 20.33
N CYS A 421 -22.31 -12.17 19.64
CA CYS A 421 -23.14 -13.37 19.47
C CYS A 421 -22.82 -14.48 20.47
N TYR A 422 -21.63 -14.41 21.09
CA TYR A 422 -21.05 -15.45 21.92
C TYR A 422 -20.69 -14.90 23.31
N ILE A 423 -21.59 -15.10 24.28
CA ILE A 423 -21.36 -14.62 25.66
C ILE A 423 -20.63 -15.72 26.45
N PRO A 424 -19.49 -15.42 27.12
CA PRO A 424 -18.82 -16.37 28.00
C PRO A 424 -19.76 -16.83 29.13
N GLN A 425 -19.81 -18.14 29.40
CA GLN A 425 -20.71 -18.71 30.41
C GLN A 425 -20.46 -18.27 31.87
N ILE A 426 -19.42 -17.48 32.14
CA ILE A 426 -19.10 -16.94 33.46
C ILE A 426 -20.17 -15.95 33.97
N CYS A 427 -21.03 -15.40 33.10
CA CYS A 427 -21.97 -14.32 33.45
C CYS A 427 -23.25 -14.72 34.22
N ASN A 428 -23.43 -15.96 34.68
CA ASN A 428 -24.66 -16.32 35.41
C ASN A 428 -24.59 -16.04 36.93
N ASP A 429 -23.40 -15.91 37.52
CA ASP A 429 -23.23 -15.74 38.99
C ASP A 429 -22.39 -14.52 39.39
N ILE A 430 -22.00 -13.65 38.45
CA ILE A 430 -21.14 -12.48 38.74
C ILE A 430 -21.93 -11.18 38.62
N ASP A 431 -21.93 -10.42 39.72
CA ASP A 431 -22.47 -9.07 39.82
C ASP A 431 -21.79 -8.14 38.79
N THR A 432 -22.56 -7.69 37.80
CA THR A 432 -22.12 -6.83 36.69
C THR A 432 -21.89 -5.37 37.10
N SER A 433 -21.83 -5.07 38.41
CA SER A 433 -21.60 -3.72 38.93
C SER A 433 -20.13 -3.37 39.17
N ASN A 434 -19.21 -4.33 39.02
CA ASN A 434 -17.76 -4.11 39.06
C ASN A 434 -17.17 -4.20 37.65
N ASP A 435 -16.51 -3.13 37.19
CA ASP A 435 -15.83 -3.06 35.89
C ASP A 435 -14.51 -3.87 35.85
N ASP A 436 -14.09 -4.46 36.97
CA ASP A 436 -12.86 -5.25 37.13
C ASP A 436 -13.14 -6.77 37.15
N ILE A 437 -13.89 -7.30 36.17
CA ILE A 437 -14.03 -8.76 36.01
C ILE A 437 -12.83 -9.27 35.21
N ASP A 438 -11.92 -9.98 35.90
CA ASP A 438 -10.77 -10.63 35.27
C ASP A 438 -11.20 -11.95 34.59
N ILE A 439 -11.79 -11.84 33.40
CA ILE A 439 -12.25 -12.98 32.58
C ILE A 439 -11.04 -13.86 32.15
N PHE A 440 -9.80 -13.41 32.37
CA PHE A 440 -8.57 -14.01 31.86
C PHE A 440 -7.88 -14.97 32.83
N ASP A 441 -8.36 -15.09 34.07
CA ASP A 441 -7.88 -16.07 35.06
C ASP A 441 -8.39 -17.50 34.81
N ALA A 442 -9.31 -17.69 33.86
CA ALA A 442 -9.77 -19.02 33.47
C ALA A 442 -8.73 -19.73 32.57
N PRO A 443 -8.27 -20.95 32.92
CA PRO A 443 -7.24 -21.68 32.16
C PRO A 443 -7.69 -22.09 30.74
N VAL A 444 -8.98 -21.97 30.43
CA VAL A 444 -9.61 -22.21 29.14
C VAL A 444 -10.63 -21.10 28.90
N PRO A 445 -10.70 -20.46 27.72
CA PRO A 445 -11.79 -19.54 27.42
C PRO A 445 -13.13 -20.25 27.69
N PRO A 446 -14.09 -19.62 28.40
CA PRO A 446 -15.33 -20.29 28.77
C PRO A 446 -16.04 -20.82 27.52
N PRO A 447 -16.72 -21.97 27.59
CA PRO A 447 -17.55 -22.42 26.47
C PRO A 447 -18.51 -21.29 26.10
N PHE A 448 -18.39 -20.80 24.86
CA PHE A 448 -19.23 -19.71 24.39
C PHE A 448 -20.67 -20.22 24.25
N ARG A 449 -21.63 -19.50 24.83
CA ARG A 449 -23.05 -19.75 24.56
C ARG A 449 -23.46 -18.91 23.35
N PHE A 450 -23.82 -19.56 22.25
CA PHE A 450 -24.45 -18.89 21.12
C PHE A 450 -25.83 -18.37 21.52
N VAL A 451 -26.12 -17.09 21.28
CA VAL A 451 -27.41 -16.46 21.63
C VAL A 451 -28.14 -16.00 20.35
N PRO A 452 -29.00 -16.84 19.75
CA PRO A 452 -29.64 -16.56 18.46
C PRO A 452 -30.55 -15.32 18.46
N SER A 453 -31.12 -14.95 19.61
CA SER A 453 -32.10 -13.87 19.74
C SER A 453 -31.55 -12.47 19.43
N MET A 454 -30.22 -12.30 19.36
CA MET A 454 -29.61 -11.03 18.95
C MET A 454 -29.55 -10.84 17.43
N MET A 455 -29.59 -11.91 16.63
CA MET A 455 -29.57 -11.83 15.16
C MET A 455 -30.92 -11.42 14.55
N SER A 456 -32.01 -11.50 15.31
CA SER A 456 -33.37 -11.11 14.87
C SER A 456 -33.66 -9.60 14.91
N ASN A 457 -32.65 -8.75 15.15
CA ASN A 457 -32.82 -7.31 15.22
C ASN A 457 -32.94 -6.72 13.78
N PRO A 458 -34.05 -6.06 13.41
CA PRO A 458 -34.30 -5.59 12.03
C PRO A 458 -33.35 -4.49 11.52
N ARG A 459 -32.40 -4.02 12.34
CA ARG A 459 -31.27 -3.20 11.87
C ARG A 459 -30.18 -4.00 11.14
N CYS A 460 -30.24 -5.33 11.20
CA CYS A 460 -29.31 -6.22 10.51
C CYS A 460 -29.81 -6.47 9.08
N GLY A 461 -29.35 -5.68 8.12
CA GLY A 461 -29.62 -5.87 6.69
C GLY A 461 -28.93 -7.08 6.07
N LEU A 462 -28.75 -8.19 6.81
CA LEU A 462 -28.22 -9.44 6.28
C LEU A 462 -29.40 -10.34 5.93
N GLY A 463 -29.74 -10.33 4.64
CA GLY A 463 -30.65 -11.31 4.06
C GLY A 463 -30.19 -12.73 4.37
N SER A 464 -31.15 -13.59 4.67
CA SER A 464 -31.00 -15.03 4.86
C SER A 464 -30.15 -15.66 3.75
N GLY A 465 -28.86 -15.87 4.00
CA GLY A 465 -27.94 -16.46 3.05
C GLY A 465 -26.68 -16.98 3.72
N LEU A 466 -26.63 -18.31 3.88
CA LEU A 466 -25.43 -19.13 4.09
C LEU A 466 -24.63 -18.87 5.39
N PHE A 467 -25.19 -19.27 6.52
CA PHE A 467 -24.39 -19.72 7.67
C PHE A 467 -24.44 -21.25 7.73
N TYR A 468 -23.38 -21.92 7.28
CA TYR A 468 -23.18 -23.34 7.61
C TYR A 468 -22.50 -23.42 8.98
N ILE A 469 -23.29 -23.60 10.02
CA ILE A 469 -22.80 -24.08 11.31
C ILE A 469 -22.65 -25.59 11.16
N MET A 470 -21.43 -26.13 11.27
CA MET A 470 -21.26 -27.56 11.51
C MET A 470 -21.79 -27.86 12.91
N ASP A 471 -23.04 -28.29 12.96
CA ASP A 471 -23.66 -28.86 14.14
C ASP A 471 -22.99 -30.20 14.45
N GLU A 472 -22.20 -30.23 15.53
CA GLU A 472 -21.50 -31.42 16.04
C GLU A 472 -22.44 -32.58 16.41
N THR A 473 -23.77 -32.38 16.41
CA THR A 473 -24.72 -33.44 16.70
C THR A 473 -25.05 -34.36 15.52
N ARG A 474 -24.54 -34.09 14.31
CA ARG A 474 -24.80 -34.92 13.10
C ARG A 474 -23.65 -35.80 12.61
N VAL A 475 -22.54 -35.92 13.34
CA VAL A 475 -21.56 -36.99 13.08
C VAL A 475 -21.98 -38.26 13.83
N LYS A 476 -23.00 -38.96 13.29
CA LYS A 476 -23.30 -40.36 13.63
C LYS A 476 -23.62 -41.15 12.36
N ARG A 477 -22.57 -41.56 11.64
CA ARG A 477 -22.24 -42.95 11.25
C ARG A 477 -21.17 -42.96 10.18
#